data_AF-A0AAV4J505-F1
#
_entry.id   AF-A0AAV4J505-F1
#
_cell.length_a   1.000
_cell.length_b   1.000
_cell.length_c   1.000
_cell.angle_alpha   90.00
_cell.angle_beta   90.00
_cell.angle_gamma   90.00
#
_symmetry.space_group_name_H-M   'P 1'
#
loop_
_entity.id
_entity.type
_entity.pdbx_description
1 polymer ?
#
loop_
_entity_poly.entity_id
_entity_poly.type
_entity_poly.pdbx_seq_one_letter_code
_entity_poly.pdbx_strand_id
1 'polypeptide(L)'
;MFPRIENHYTRKSSKRMYPDPSLSIAKMYQLFIEYCQENNLEPASERTYRKIFCEEFNLSFFKPKKDICATYHRYNQLTIAEQKKQREGHDKHIQRYRDPMKAKQMDKDRSNQEEGFISASFDLQSVLQLPSSNVCLTYYSRKLCVYNLTVCEGKKPNDGHCFCWSETEGKRGSNEIASCILRWLEKLPCSINEVSILGHLLWTEQEPAGGSHDDVVCTENKPCYQHHNALNDGGGQHARCY
;
A
#
# COMPACT_ATOMS: atom_id res chain seq x y z
N MET A 1 13.69 -4.84 -34.49
CA MET A 1 13.55 -3.78 -33.46
C MET A 1 12.81 -4.36 -32.26
N PHE A 2 13.31 -4.17 -31.04
CA PHE A 2 12.74 -4.78 -29.84
C PHE A 2 11.47 -4.05 -29.37
N PRO A 3 10.34 -4.75 -29.10
CA PRO A 3 9.13 -4.14 -28.57
C PRO A 3 9.37 -3.60 -27.14
N ARG A 4 8.70 -2.51 -26.80
CA ARG A 4 8.87 -1.79 -25.52
C ARG A 4 7.50 -1.57 -24.89
N ILE A 5 7.44 -1.68 -23.57
CA ILE A 5 6.23 -1.48 -22.79
C ILE A 5 6.45 -0.31 -21.82
N GLU A 6 5.45 0.54 -21.69
CA GLU A 6 5.40 1.57 -20.66
C GLU A 6 5.21 0.94 -19.28
N ASN A 7 5.83 1.54 -18.26
CA ASN A 7 5.65 1.03 -16.91
C ASN A 7 4.30 1.43 -16.34
N HIS A 8 3.40 0.46 -16.28
CA HIS A 8 2.12 0.57 -15.59
C HIS A 8 2.25 0.81 -14.07
N TYR A 9 3.44 0.62 -13.48
CA TYR A 9 3.64 0.60 -12.02
C TYR A 9 4.49 1.71 -11.42
N THR A 10 5.19 2.53 -12.23
CA THR A 10 5.83 3.73 -11.69
C THR A 10 4.88 4.91 -11.69
N ARG A 11 5.01 5.74 -10.65
CA ARG A 11 4.31 7.04 -10.49
C ARG A 11 4.20 7.76 -11.84
N LYS A 12 3.04 8.40 -12.10
CA LYS A 12 2.65 9.12 -13.34
C LYS A 12 3.73 10.03 -14.01
N SER A 13 4.86 10.28 -13.37
CA SER A 13 5.94 11.16 -13.82
C SER A 13 7.12 10.47 -14.51
N SER A 14 7.23 9.13 -14.54
CA SER A 14 8.38 8.45 -15.18
C SER A 14 8.12 8.13 -16.66
N LYS A 15 8.98 8.62 -17.56
CA LYS A 15 8.99 8.29 -19.01
C LYS A 15 9.82 7.03 -19.34
N ARG A 16 10.18 6.22 -18.35
CA ARG A 16 11.09 5.08 -18.53
C ARG A 16 10.36 3.92 -19.21
N MET A 17 11.00 3.33 -20.22
CA MET A 17 10.44 2.25 -21.04
C MET A 17 11.16 0.92 -20.76
N TYR A 18 10.46 -0.19 -20.93
CA TYR A 18 10.93 -1.51 -20.53
C TYR A 18 10.85 -2.49 -21.71
N PRO A 19 11.99 -3.07 -22.12
CA PRO A 19 12.02 -4.20 -23.07
C PRO A 19 11.44 -5.47 -22.43
N ASP A 20 11.26 -6.51 -23.24
CA ASP A 20 10.78 -7.82 -22.79
C ASP A 20 11.62 -8.37 -21.61
N PRO A 21 10.99 -8.90 -20.55
CA PRO A 21 11.68 -9.42 -19.36
C PRO A 21 12.63 -10.60 -19.64
N SER A 22 12.46 -11.32 -20.75
CA SER A 22 13.33 -12.43 -21.18
C SER A 22 14.63 -11.97 -21.84
N LEU A 23 14.77 -10.67 -22.12
CA LEU A 23 15.98 -10.06 -22.66
C LEU A 23 16.91 -9.58 -21.54
N SER A 24 18.16 -9.34 -21.89
CA SER A 24 19.16 -8.71 -21.02
C SER A 24 20.02 -7.76 -21.84
N ILE A 25 20.69 -6.79 -21.20
CA ILE A 25 21.62 -5.87 -21.91
C ILE A 25 22.66 -6.68 -22.69
N ALA A 26 23.20 -7.74 -22.08
CA ALA A 26 24.17 -8.62 -22.71
C ALA A 26 23.58 -9.33 -23.95
N LYS A 27 22.39 -9.90 -23.85
CA LYS A 27 21.71 -10.58 -24.97
C LYS A 27 21.35 -9.62 -26.09
N MET A 28 20.89 -8.41 -25.75
CA MET A 28 20.60 -7.37 -26.74
C MET A 28 21.87 -6.85 -27.42
N TYR A 29 22.99 -6.79 -26.70
CA TYR A 29 24.28 -6.42 -27.29
C TYR A 29 24.83 -7.51 -28.22
N GLN A 30 24.66 -8.79 -27.88
CA GLN A 30 24.98 -9.90 -28.79
C GLN A 30 24.20 -9.79 -30.10
N LEU A 31 22.88 -9.61 -30.02
CA LEU A 31 22.03 -9.40 -31.21
C LEU A 31 22.40 -8.15 -32.01
N PHE A 32 22.92 -7.11 -31.34
CA PHE A 32 23.44 -5.91 -32.00
C PHE A 32 24.75 -6.20 -32.75
N ILE A 33 25.64 -7.02 -32.20
CA ILE A 33 26.86 -7.46 -32.89
C ILE A 33 26.49 -8.27 -34.14
N GLU A 34 25.58 -9.22 -34.02
CA GLU A 34 25.08 -10.03 -35.14
C GLU A 34 24.51 -9.13 -36.26
N TYR A 35 23.67 -8.16 -35.89
CA TYR A 35 23.15 -7.16 -36.82
C TYR A 35 24.25 -6.34 -37.50
N CYS A 36 25.27 -5.91 -36.76
CA CYS A 36 26.41 -5.18 -37.31
C CYS A 36 27.20 -6.05 -38.31
N GLN A 37 27.40 -7.33 -38.02
CA GLN A 37 28.08 -8.27 -38.92
C GLN A 37 27.29 -8.48 -40.22
N GLU A 38 25.97 -8.68 -40.14
CA GLU A 38 25.10 -8.86 -41.30
C GLU A 38 25.06 -7.62 -42.22
N ASN A 39 25.26 -6.42 -41.65
CA ASN A 39 25.18 -5.15 -42.37
C ASN A 39 26.57 -4.53 -42.68
N ASN A 40 27.66 -5.27 -42.44
CA ASN A 40 29.04 -4.80 -42.60
C ASN A 40 29.35 -3.48 -41.85
N LEU A 41 28.85 -3.36 -40.62
CA LEU A 41 29.07 -2.22 -39.73
C LEU A 41 30.03 -2.61 -38.59
N GLU A 42 30.85 -1.67 -38.13
CA GLU A 42 31.66 -1.88 -36.93
C GLU A 42 30.80 -1.68 -35.66
N PRO A 43 30.76 -2.66 -34.75
CA PRO A 43 29.98 -2.55 -33.53
C PRO A 43 30.66 -1.62 -32.52
N ALA A 44 29.87 -0.75 -31.90
CA ALA A 44 30.32 0.04 -30.75
C ALA A 44 30.62 -0.85 -29.54
N SER A 45 31.44 -0.37 -28.59
CA SER A 45 31.71 -1.09 -27.34
C SER A 45 30.46 -1.34 -26.51
N GLU A 46 30.42 -2.43 -25.74
CA GLU A 46 29.29 -2.74 -24.84
C GLU A 46 29.03 -1.58 -23.86
N ARG A 47 30.09 -0.89 -23.43
CA ARG A 47 29.99 0.29 -22.56
C ARG A 47 29.21 1.41 -23.23
N THR A 48 29.54 1.72 -24.48
CA THR A 48 28.82 2.74 -25.28
C THR A 48 27.38 2.33 -25.50
N TYR A 49 27.15 1.06 -25.87
CA TYR A 49 25.80 0.51 -26.06
C TYR A 49 24.96 0.64 -24.79
N ARG A 50 25.51 0.25 -23.64
CA ARG A 50 24.85 0.35 -22.32
C ARG A 50 24.55 1.80 -21.94
N LYS A 51 25.47 2.72 -22.21
CA LYS A 51 25.26 4.14 -21.95
C LYS A 51 24.08 4.66 -22.77
N ILE A 52 24.06 4.39 -24.08
CA ILE A 52 22.96 4.78 -24.97
C ILE A 52 21.64 4.12 -24.55
N PHE A 53 21.67 2.83 -24.16
CA PHE A 53 20.49 2.11 -23.67
C PHE A 53 19.89 2.74 -22.40
N CYS A 54 20.71 3.08 -21.40
CA CYS A 54 20.24 3.58 -20.11
C CYS A 54 19.97 5.09 -20.08
N GLU A 55 20.79 5.89 -20.76
CA GLU A 55 20.76 7.36 -20.66
C GLU A 55 19.94 7.99 -21.80
N GLU A 56 20.21 7.60 -23.05
CA GLU A 56 19.57 8.21 -24.23
C GLU A 56 18.17 7.63 -24.49
N PHE A 57 18.05 6.30 -24.51
CA PHE A 57 16.75 5.65 -24.67
C PHE A 57 15.97 5.49 -23.37
N ASN A 58 16.58 5.80 -22.22
CA ASN A 58 16.01 5.64 -20.88
C ASN A 58 15.33 4.27 -20.70
N LEU A 59 16.03 3.21 -21.10
CA LEU A 59 15.57 1.83 -20.98
C LEU A 59 16.13 1.17 -19.72
N SER A 60 15.32 0.33 -19.12
CA SER A 60 15.76 -0.56 -18.05
C SER A 60 14.99 -1.88 -18.15
N PHE A 61 15.51 -2.91 -17.52
CA PHE A 61 14.76 -4.15 -17.31
C PHE A 61 13.83 -3.97 -16.11
N PHE A 62 12.56 -4.34 -16.29
CA PHE A 62 11.57 -4.21 -15.25
C PHE A 62 11.81 -5.34 -14.26
N LYS A 63 12.07 -4.99 -13.00
CA LYS A 63 11.98 -5.93 -11.89
C LYS A 63 10.68 -5.59 -11.16
N PRO A 64 9.58 -6.34 -11.40
CA PRO A 64 8.39 -6.18 -10.59
C PRO A 64 8.77 -6.50 -9.14
N LYS A 65 8.95 -5.47 -8.32
CA LYS A 65 8.81 -5.59 -6.87
C LYS A 65 7.36 -5.26 -6.56
N LYS A 66 6.47 -6.16 -6.93
CA LYS A 66 5.14 -6.16 -6.34
C LYS A 66 5.14 -7.17 -5.23
N ASP A 67 4.46 -6.83 -4.14
CA ASP A 67 4.09 -7.79 -3.12
C ASP A 67 3.11 -8.76 -3.76
N ILE A 68 3.65 -9.84 -4.30
CA ILE A 68 2.87 -10.96 -4.83
C ILE A 68 2.58 -11.86 -3.64
N CYS A 69 1.31 -12.17 -3.39
CA CYS A 69 0.97 -13.10 -2.32
C CYS A 69 1.55 -14.50 -2.63
N ALA A 70 1.89 -15.23 -1.57
CA ALA A 70 2.50 -16.56 -1.70
C ALA A 70 1.61 -17.53 -2.50
N THR A 71 0.29 -17.46 -2.31
CA THR A 71 -0.70 -18.28 -3.00
C THR A 71 -0.72 -18.04 -4.52
N TYR A 72 -0.70 -16.77 -4.96
CA TYR A 72 -0.60 -16.44 -6.39
C TYR A 72 0.74 -16.87 -6.98
N HIS A 73 1.84 -16.61 -6.26
CA HIS A 73 3.17 -16.99 -6.72
C HIS A 73 3.29 -18.51 -6.88
N ARG A 74 2.83 -19.27 -5.88
CA ARG A 74 2.83 -20.74 -5.90
C ARG A 74 2.01 -21.28 -7.07
N TYR A 75 0.82 -20.73 -7.32
CA TYR A 75 -0.02 -21.16 -8.44
C TYR A 75 0.69 -21.00 -9.79
N ASN A 76 1.38 -19.89 -10.01
CA ASN A 76 2.11 -19.62 -11.25
C ASN A 76 3.34 -20.51 -11.46
N GLN A 77 3.85 -21.15 -10.40
CA GLN A 77 4.95 -22.11 -10.49
C GLN A 77 4.49 -23.53 -10.81
N LEU A 78 3.18 -23.81 -10.78
CA LEU A 78 2.62 -25.14 -11.07
C LEU A 78 2.66 -25.45 -12.58
N THR A 79 2.66 -26.74 -12.92
CA THR A 79 2.49 -27.19 -14.30
C THR A 79 1.10 -26.83 -14.84
N ILE A 80 0.93 -26.79 -16.17
CA ILE A 80 -0.35 -26.46 -16.82
C ILE A 80 -1.48 -27.42 -16.36
N ALA A 81 -1.16 -28.70 -16.16
CA ALA A 81 -2.13 -29.69 -15.69
C ALA A 81 -2.62 -29.41 -14.25
N GLU A 82 -1.70 -29.03 -13.36
CA GLU A 82 -2.00 -28.69 -11.97
C GLU A 82 -2.74 -27.35 -11.86
N GLN A 83 -2.35 -26.36 -12.68
CA GLN A 83 -3.05 -25.08 -12.77
C GLN A 83 -4.52 -25.27 -13.17
N LYS A 84 -4.81 -26.17 -14.13
CA LYS A 84 -6.18 -26.48 -14.55
C LYS A 84 -7.00 -27.08 -13.40
N LYS A 85 -6.39 -27.94 -12.58
CA LYS A 85 -7.04 -28.54 -11.40
C LYS A 85 -7.31 -27.53 -10.29
N GLN A 86 -6.42 -26.54 -10.10
CA GLN A 86 -6.51 -25.54 -9.03
C GLN A 86 -7.10 -24.20 -9.48
N ARG A 87 -7.56 -24.11 -10.73
CA ARG A 87 -8.03 -22.86 -11.36
C ARG A 87 -9.15 -22.20 -10.58
N GLU A 88 -10.14 -22.97 -10.14
CA GLU A 88 -11.28 -22.43 -9.40
C GLU A 88 -10.87 -21.79 -8.06
N GLY A 89 -9.96 -22.45 -7.32
CA GLY A 89 -9.43 -21.91 -6.06
C GLY A 89 -8.62 -20.63 -6.27
N HIS A 90 -7.82 -20.60 -7.35
CA HIS A 90 -7.08 -19.40 -7.74
C HIS A 90 -8.00 -18.24 -8.13
N ASP A 91 -9.02 -18.51 -8.95
CA ASP A 91 -9.99 -17.50 -9.39
C ASP A 91 -10.73 -16.90 -8.19
N LYS A 92 -11.14 -17.74 -7.22
CA LYS A 92 -11.74 -17.30 -5.96
C LYS A 92 -10.79 -16.44 -5.13
N HIS A 93 -9.52 -16.83 -5.01
CA HIS A 93 -8.50 -16.04 -4.30
C HIS A 93 -8.32 -14.66 -4.95
N ILE A 94 -8.22 -14.61 -6.29
CA ILE A 94 -8.12 -13.36 -7.03
C ILE A 94 -9.38 -12.49 -6.85
N GLN A 95 -10.55 -13.10 -6.85
CA GLN A 95 -11.81 -12.38 -6.64
C GLN A 95 -11.88 -11.76 -5.25
N ARG A 96 -11.51 -12.51 -4.19
CA ARG A 96 -11.43 -12.00 -2.81
C ARG A 96 -10.49 -10.80 -2.67
N TYR A 97 -9.42 -10.75 -3.46
CA TYR A 97 -8.54 -9.58 -3.51
C TYR A 97 -9.16 -8.40 -4.28
N ARG A 98 -9.86 -8.67 -5.39
CA ARG A 98 -10.41 -7.64 -6.27
C ARG A 98 -11.64 -6.94 -5.68
N ASP A 99 -12.49 -7.67 -4.98
CA ASP A 99 -13.78 -7.13 -4.50
C ASP A 99 -13.58 -5.97 -3.50
N PRO A 100 -12.74 -6.07 -2.45
CA PRO A 100 -12.46 -4.96 -1.55
C PRO A 100 -11.75 -3.80 -2.24
N MET A 101 -10.86 -4.08 -3.20
CA MET A 101 -10.17 -3.04 -3.97
C MET A 101 -11.16 -2.25 -4.85
N LYS A 102 -12.17 -2.91 -5.41
CA LYS A 102 -13.23 -2.28 -6.18
C LYS A 102 -14.12 -1.44 -5.26
N ALA A 103 -14.53 -1.97 -4.10
CA ALA A 103 -15.30 -1.22 -3.10
C ALA A 103 -14.55 0.03 -2.62
N LYS A 104 -13.26 -0.10 -2.29
CA LYS A 104 -12.38 1.02 -1.95
C LYS A 104 -12.35 2.10 -3.03
N GLN A 105 -12.26 1.70 -4.30
CA GLN A 105 -12.25 2.65 -5.41
C GLN A 105 -13.59 3.36 -5.55
N MET A 106 -14.71 2.63 -5.40
CA MET A 106 -16.05 3.21 -5.41
C MET A 106 -16.25 4.23 -4.27
N ASP A 107 -15.81 3.90 -3.05
CA ASP A 107 -15.88 4.82 -1.91
C ASP A 107 -15.02 6.06 -2.14
N LYS A 108 -13.84 5.90 -2.73
CA LYS A 108 -12.98 7.02 -3.10
C LYS A 108 -13.67 7.93 -4.11
N ASP A 109 -14.30 7.37 -5.13
CA ASP A 109 -14.99 8.14 -6.16
C ASP A 109 -16.23 8.84 -5.59
N ARG A 110 -17.00 8.16 -4.71
CA ARG A 110 -18.12 8.73 -3.96
C ARG A 110 -17.69 9.92 -3.10
N SER A 111 -16.60 9.79 -2.37
CA SER A 111 -16.06 10.87 -1.51
C SER A 111 -15.60 12.11 -2.28
N ASN A 112 -15.30 11.97 -3.58
CA ASN A 112 -14.99 13.10 -4.44
C ASN A 112 -16.25 13.78 -5.02
N GLN A 113 -17.41 13.11 -5.00
CA GLN A 113 -18.68 13.62 -5.52
C GLN A 113 -19.58 14.19 -4.42
N GLU A 114 -19.59 13.54 -3.25
CA GLU A 114 -20.45 13.89 -2.12
C GLU A 114 -19.67 14.68 -1.06
N GLU A 115 -20.20 15.83 -0.63
CA GLU A 115 -19.55 16.63 0.42
C GLU A 115 -19.74 16.06 1.83
N GLY A 116 -20.82 15.31 2.05
CA GLY A 116 -21.17 14.71 3.34
C GLY A 116 -20.58 13.32 3.61
N PHE A 117 -19.82 12.77 2.65
CA PHE A 117 -19.21 11.45 2.74
C PHE A 117 -17.69 11.54 2.60
N ILE A 118 -16.97 10.90 3.52
CA ILE A 118 -15.52 10.78 3.43
C ILE A 118 -15.08 9.32 3.45
N SER A 119 -14.26 8.95 2.46
CA SER A 119 -13.53 7.69 2.47
C SER A 119 -12.14 7.94 3.02
N ALA A 120 -11.67 7.09 3.92
CA ALA A 120 -10.31 7.12 4.45
C ALA A 120 -9.71 5.72 4.46
N SER A 121 -8.39 5.64 4.33
CA SER A 121 -7.64 4.41 4.52
C SER A 121 -6.54 4.62 5.54
N PHE A 122 -6.34 3.66 6.44
CA PHE A 122 -5.24 3.73 7.38
C PHE A 122 -4.31 2.53 7.25
N ASP A 123 -3.03 2.78 7.55
CA ASP A 123 -1.98 1.78 7.60
C ASP A 123 -1.03 2.11 8.76
N LEU A 124 -0.50 1.05 9.38
CA LEU A 124 0.45 1.17 10.47
C LEU A 124 1.85 0.81 9.95
N GLN A 125 2.72 1.83 9.91
CA GLN A 125 4.07 1.68 9.41
C GLN A 125 4.86 0.62 10.20
N SER A 126 5.90 0.06 9.56
CA SER A 126 6.92 -0.74 10.25
C SER A 126 7.50 0.02 11.44
N VAL A 127 7.75 -0.69 12.55
CA VAL A 127 8.28 -0.09 13.79
C VAL A 127 9.56 0.70 13.50
N LEU A 128 9.56 1.97 13.86
CA LEU A 128 10.69 2.86 13.73
C LEU A 128 11.58 2.70 14.96
N GLN A 129 12.83 2.30 14.77
CA GLN A 129 13.79 2.16 15.86
C GLN A 129 14.69 3.40 15.92
N LEU A 130 14.68 4.11 17.05
CA LEU A 130 15.47 5.32 17.29
C LEU A 130 16.48 5.11 18.44
N PRO A 131 17.68 5.71 18.38
CA PRO A 131 18.23 6.46 17.26
C PRO A 131 18.61 5.53 16.10
N SER A 132 18.34 5.96 14.87
CA SER A 132 18.86 5.30 13.66
C SER A 132 20.21 5.94 13.32
N SER A 133 21.28 5.14 13.33
CA SER A 133 22.61 5.60 12.94
C SER A 133 23.37 4.46 12.28
N ASN A 134 24.26 4.83 11.35
CA ASN A 134 25.13 3.88 10.64
C ASN A 134 26.45 3.62 11.40
N VAL A 135 26.59 4.17 12.62
CA VAL A 135 27.79 4.00 13.45
C VAL A 135 27.68 2.70 14.27
N CYS A 136 28.74 1.91 14.32
CA CYS A 136 28.72 0.61 15.01
C CYS A 136 28.36 0.70 16.50
N LEU A 137 28.67 1.81 17.18
CA LEU A 137 28.32 2.02 18.59
C LEU A 137 26.81 1.97 18.86
N THR A 138 25.98 2.42 17.92
CA THR A 138 24.51 2.37 18.10
C THR A 138 23.91 0.98 17.93
N TYR A 139 24.72 -0.02 17.55
CA TYR A 139 24.29 -1.42 17.51
C TYR A 139 24.00 -1.97 18.92
N TYR A 140 24.81 -1.57 19.91
CA TYR A 140 24.67 -2.02 21.30
C TYR A 140 23.77 -1.11 22.15
N SER A 141 23.37 0.05 21.63
CA SER A 141 22.44 0.94 22.30
C SER A 141 21.03 0.36 22.30
N ARG A 142 20.31 0.52 23.41
CA ARG A 142 18.88 0.25 23.45
C ARG A 142 18.16 1.20 22.51
N LYS A 143 17.39 0.65 21.56
CA LYS A 143 16.60 1.42 20.62
C LYS A 143 15.18 1.61 21.15
N LEU A 144 14.70 2.84 21.09
CA LEU A 144 13.31 3.20 21.34
C LEU A 144 12.46 2.80 20.13
N CYS A 145 11.40 2.06 20.37
CA CYS A 145 10.40 1.77 19.35
C CYS A 145 9.41 2.94 19.25
N VAL A 146 9.24 3.47 18.04
CA VAL A 146 8.24 4.48 17.68
C VAL A 146 7.31 3.89 16.64
N TYR A 147 6.02 4.11 16.85
CA TYR A 147 4.95 3.67 15.97
C TYR A 147 4.39 4.89 15.24
N ASN A 148 3.99 4.70 13.99
CA ASN A 148 3.38 5.74 13.16
C ASN A 148 2.18 5.17 12.42
N LEU A 149 0.98 5.59 12.83
CA LEU A 149 -0.27 5.30 12.13
C LEU A 149 -0.56 6.43 11.15
N THR A 150 -0.75 6.08 9.88
CA THR A 150 -1.10 7.04 8.84
C THR A 150 -2.54 6.84 8.41
N VAL A 151 -3.33 7.92 8.39
CA VAL A 151 -4.69 7.95 7.86
C VAL A 151 -4.68 8.85 6.62
N CYS A 152 -5.06 8.30 5.48
CA CYS A 152 -5.10 9.00 4.20
C CYS A 152 -6.54 9.13 3.73
N GLU A 153 -6.97 10.35 3.45
CA GLU A 153 -8.29 10.65 2.92
C GLU A 153 -8.34 10.33 1.41
N GLY A 154 -9.47 9.76 0.97
CA GLY A 154 -9.75 9.44 -0.42
C GLY A 154 -10.24 10.65 -1.23
N LYS A 155 -10.73 11.68 -0.54
CA LYS A 155 -11.14 12.96 -1.13
C LYS A 155 -9.91 13.76 -1.55
N LYS A 156 -9.91 14.30 -2.77
CA LYS A 156 -8.84 15.20 -3.23
C LYS A 156 -8.80 16.45 -2.33
N PRO A 157 -7.63 16.89 -1.86
CA PRO A 157 -6.27 16.61 -2.35
C PRO A 157 -5.58 15.31 -1.86
N ASN A 158 -6.29 14.43 -1.16
CA ASN A 158 -5.81 13.23 -0.46
C ASN A 158 -4.96 13.61 0.77
N ASP A 159 -5.58 14.29 1.73
CA ASP A 159 -4.89 14.71 2.94
C ASP A 159 -4.46 13.50 3.78
N GLY A 160 -3.24 13.58 4.32
CA GLY A 160 -2.61 12.53 5.09
C GLY A 160 -2.35 12.98 6.52
N HIS A 161 -2.85 12.23 7.49
CA HIS A 161 -2.69 12.47 8.92
C HIS A 161 -1.74 11.41 9.50
N CYS A 162 -0.68 11.85 10.18
CA CYS A 162 0.28 10.95 10.84
C CYS A 162 0.11 11.04 12.36
N PHE A 163 -0.02 9.90 13.01
CA PHE A 163 -0.10 9.76 14.45
C PHE A 163 1.10 8.95 14.95
N CYS A 164 2.06 9.65 15.55
CA CYS A 164 3.27 9.04 16.10
C CYS A 164 3.16 8.90 17.61
N TRP A 165 3.57 7.75 18.14
CA TRP A 165 3.76 7.54 19.58
C TRP A 165 4.90 6.55 19.82
N SER A 166 5.51 6.65 20.99
CA SER A 166 6.60 5.79 21.43
C SER A 166 6.09 4.60 22.26
N GLU A 167 6.91 3.56 22.38
CA GLU A 167 6.64 2.41 23.26
C GLU A 167 6.48 2.80 24.75
N THR A 168 6.93 4.00 25.13
CA THR A 168 6.73 4.54 26.48
C THR A 168 5.35 5.18 26.67
N GLU A 169 4.70 5.61 25.60
CA GLU A 169 3.37 6.23 25.65
C GLU A 169 2.24 5.22 25.46
N GLY A 170 2.46 4.19 24.65
CA GLY A 170 1.45 3.19 24.35
C GLY A 170 2.02 1.99 23.61
N LYS A 171 1.24 0.92 23.55
CA LYS A 171 1.60 -0.29 22.82
C LYS A 171 1.19 -0.15 21.34
N ARG A 172 1.34 -1.23 20.58
CA ARG A 172 0.93 -1.33 19.18
C ARG A 172 -0.46 -2.00 19.05
N GLY A 173 -1.32 -1.84 20.04
CA GLY A 173 -2.58 -2.55 20.14
C GLY A 173 -3.72 -1.86 19.37
N SER A 174 -4.88 -2.53 19.36
CA SER A 174 -6.12 -1.98 18.81
C SER A 174 -6.57 -0.71 19.53
N ASN A 175 -6.30 -0.57 20.83
CA ASN A 175 -6.70 0.59 21.62
C ASN A 175 -5.98 1.86 21.17
N GLU A 176 -4.68 1.79 20.90
CA GLU A 176 -3.90 2.93 20.42
C GLU A 176 -4.33 3.31 19.00
N ILE A 177 -4.60 2.33 18.14
CA ILE A 177 -5.12 2.55 16.79
C ILE A 177 -6.51 3.22 16.85
N ALA A 178 -7.42 2.69 17.67
CA ALA A 178 -8.76 3.25 17.87
C ALA A 178 -8.71 4.69 18.39
N SER A 179 -7.80 4.98 19.34
CA SER A 179 -7.58 6.33 19.85
C SER A 179 -7.11 7.30 18.76
N CYS A 180 -6.23 6.85 17.86
CA CYS A 180 -5.79 7.67 16.74
C CYS A 180 -6.91 7.91 15.71
N ILE A 181 -7.70 6.88 15.42
CA ILE A 181 -8.87 7.00 14.53
C ILE A 181 -9.91 7.95 15.12
N LEU A 182 -10.20 7.83 16.41
CA LEU A 182 -11.13 8.73 17.11
C LEU A 182 -10.65 10.18 17.05
N ARG A 183 -9.37 10.43 17.34
CA ARG A 183 -8.75 11.76 17.20
C ARG A 183 -8.84 12.32 15.78
N TRP A 184 -8.84 11.46 14.76
CA TRP A 184 -9.08 11.89 13.39
C TRP A 184 -10.56 12.22 13.15
N LEU A 185 -11.50 11.37 13.60
CA LEU A 185 -12.95 11.59 13.48
C LEU A 185 -13.44 12.87 14.17
N GLU A 186 -12.83 13.24 15.29
CA GLU A 186 -13.10 14.49 16.01
C GLU A 186 -12.64 15.74 15.25
N LYS A 187 -11.60 15.62 14.42
CA LYS A 187 -11.09 16.73 13.59
C LYS A 187 -11.89 16.95 12.32
N LEU A 188 -12.73 15.98 11.93
CA LEU A 188 -13.55 16.09 10.73
C LEU A 188 -14.62 17.19 10.89
N PRO A 189 -14.88 17.99 9.83
CA PRO A 189 -15.92 19.01 9.87
C PRO A 189 -17.30 18.40 10.09
N CYS A 190 -18.19 19.15 10.75
CA CYS A 190 -19.58 18.74 11.03
C CYS A 190 -20.43 18.55 9.76
N SER A 191 -19.91 18.92 8.58
CA SER A 191 -20.57 18.67 7.29
C SER A 191 -20.54 17.20 6.87
N ILE A 192 -19.64 16.39 7.46
CA ILE A 192 -19.50 14.98 7.15
C ILE A 192 -20.41 14.17 8.06
N ASN A 193 -21.36 13.45 7.45
CA ASN A 193 -22.36 12.65 8.15
C ASN A 193 -22.00 11.16 8.16
N GLU A 194 -21.29 10.72 7.13
CA GLU A 194 -20.95 9.32 6.91
C GLU A 194 -19.46 9.18 6.57
N VAL A 195 -18.82 8.18 7.18
CA VAL A 195 -17.40 7.89 7.02
C VAL A 195 -17.23 6.42 6.63
N SER A 196 -16.45 6.14 5.60
CA SER A 196 -15.96 4.78 5.29
C SER A 196 -14.47 4.71 5.58
N ILE A 197 -14.07 3.81 6.48
CA ILE A 197 -12.67 3.62 6.88
C ILE A 197 -12.22 2.22 6.46
N LEU A 198 -11.10 2.16 5.73
CA LEU A 198 -10.51 0.91 5.26
C LEU A 198 -9.12 0.71 5.88
N GLY A 199 -8.97 -0.31 6.72
CA GLY A 199 -7.68 -0.73 7.25
C GLY A 199 -6.94 -1.60 6.24
N HIS A 200 -5.72 -1.22 5.86
CA HIS A 200 -4.80 -2.15 5.18
C HIS A 200 -4.16 -3.07 6.23
N LEU A 201 -4.95 -3.91 6.90
CA LEU A 201 -4.38 -5.05 7.58
C LEU A 201 -3.80 -5.95 6.50
N LEU A 202 -2.48 -6.11 6.53
CA LEU A 202 -1.76 -7.05 5.67
C LEU A 202 -2.53 -8.37 5.70
N TRP A 203 -3.06 -8.77 4.54
CA TRP A 203 -3.67 -10.08 4.33
C TRP A 203 -2.58 -11.14 4.45
N THR A 204 -2.10 -11.39 5.67
CA THR A 204 -1.42 -12.64 5.98
C THR A 204 -2.51 -13.67 6.14
N GLU A 205 -2.66 -14.52 5.12
CA GLU A 205 -3.46 -15.75 5.16
C GLU A 205 -3.07 -16.54 6.42
N GLN A 206 -3.79 -16.36 7.52
CA GLN A 206 -3.98 -17.45 8.47
C GLN A 206 -5.06 -18.34 7.86
N GLU A 207 -4.70 -19.60 7.61
CA GLU A 207 -5.66 -20.64 7.25
C GLU A 207 -6.83 -20.68 8.25
N PRO A 208 -8.04 -21.08 7.82
CA PRO A 208 -9.25 -20.88 8.59
C PRO A 208 -9.30 -21.82 9.79
N ALA A 209 -8.80 -21.36 10.94
CA ALA A 209 -9.27 -21.84 12.23
C ALA A 209 -10.51 -21.03 12.64
N GLY A 210 -11.65 -21.34 11.99
CA GLY A 210 -13.01 -21.11 12.53
C GLY A 210 -13.31 -19.78 13.25
N GLY A 211 -12.89 -18.63 12.70
CA GLY A 211 -13.27 -17.31 13.22
C GLY A 211 -13.72 -16.40 12.07
N SER A 212 -14.88 -15.77 12.22
CA SER A 212 -15.34 -14.72 11.33
C SER A 212 -14.33 -13.56 11.36
N HIS A 213 -13.66 -13.34 10.24
CA HIS A 213 -12.90 -12.11 10.03
C HIS A 213 -13.86 -11.08 9.48
N ASP A 214 -14.42 -10.28 10.38
CA ASP A 214 -15.32 -9.19 10.05
C ASP A 214 -14.51 -8.02 9.49
N ASP A 215 -14.76 -7.70 8.22
CA ASP A 215 -14.48 -6.37 7.69
C ASP A 215 -15.27 -5.38 8.55
N VAL A 216 -14.57 -4.57 9.34
CA VAL A 216 -15.22 -3.49 10.11
C VAL A 216 -15.54 -2.35 9.15
N VAL A 217 -16.61 -2.52 8.38
CA VAL A 217 -17.30 -1.41 7.70
C VAL A 217 -18.13 -0.70 8.77
N CYS A 218 -17.50 0.17 9.55
CA CYS A 218 -18.21 1.08 10.45
C CYS A 218 -18.81 2.22 9.62
N THR A 219 -20.03 2.03 9.10
CA THR A 219 -20.89 3.16 8.72
C THR A 219 -21.51 3.74 10.00
N GLU A 220 -20.76 4.58 10.70
CA GLU A 220 -21.35 5.36 11.81
C GLU A 220 -21.99 6.63 11.24
N ASN A 221 -23.31 6.74 11.37
CA ASN A 221 -24.01 8.01 11.24
C ASN A 221 -23.64 8.87 12.47
N LYS A 222 -22.97 10.00 12.27
CA LYS A 222 -22.78 10.97 13.38
C LYS A 222 -24.15 11.49 13.83
N PRO A 223 -24.61 11.27 15.07
CA PRO A 223 -25.66 12.11 15.63
C PRO A 223 -25.06 13.51 15.81
N CYS A 224 -25.70 14.51 15.23
CA CYS A 224 -25.31 15.91 15.35
C CYS A 224 -25.42 16.33 16.83
N TYR A 225 -24.31 16.27 17.58
CA TYR A 225 -24.26 16.79 18.95
C TYR A 225 -24.26 18.32 18.88
N GLN A 226 -25.46 18.89 18.94
CA GLN A 226 -25.62 20.31 19.25
C GLN A 226 -25.23 20.51 20.70
N HIS A 227 -24.12 21.23 20.93
CA HIS A 227 -23.76 21.75 22.25
C HIS A 227 -24.84 22.74 22.69
N HIS A 228 -25.88 22.26 23.38
CA HIS A 228 -26.67 23.10 24.26
C HIS A 228 -25.89 23.29 25.55
N ASN A 229 -25.26 24.45 25.68
CA ASN A 229 -24.81 24.97 26.96
C ASN A 229 -26.05 25.14 27.87
N ALA A 230 -26.21 24.23 28.82
CA ALA A 230 -27.11 24.42 29.96
C ALA A 230 -26.26 24.41 31.23
N LEU A 231 -26.28 25.55 31.90
CA LEU A 231 -25.74 25.78 33.24
C LEU A 231 -26.54 24.99 34.29
N ASN A 232 -25.85 24.73 35.41
CA ASN A 232 -26.31 24.41 36.76
C ASN A 232 -26.40 22.94 37.24
N ASP A 233 -25.60 22.75 38.30
CA ASP A 233 -25.88 22.08 39.57
C ASP A 233 -25.97 20.55 39.66
N GLY A 234 -24.98 20.02 40.40
CA GLY A 234 -25.28 19.27 41.61
C GLY A 234 -25.34 17.76 41.51
N GLY A 235 -24.27 17.11 41.99
CA GLY A 235 -24.40 15.90 42.80
C GLY A 235 -24.26 14.55 42.09
N GLY A 236 -23.19 13.84 42.44
CA GLY A 236 -23.30 12.45 42.88
C GLY A 236 -23.16 11.35 41.82
N GLN A 237 -22.05 10.61 41.97
CA GLN A 237 -21.89 9.18 41.68
C GLN A 237 -21.98 8.73 40.21
N HIS A 238 -20.88 8.17 39.69
CA HIS A 238 -20.85 6.96 38.84
C HIS A 238 -19.37 6.48 38.82
N ALA A 239 -19.08 5.33 39.43
CA ALA A 239 -19.17 3.98 38.86
C ALA A 239 -18.00 3.68 37.90
N ARG A 240 -17.08 2.85 38.41
CA ARG A 240 -16.03 2.16 37.66
C ARG A 240 -16.67 1.16 36.70
N CYS A 241 -16.15 1.06 35.48
CA CYS A 241 -16.30 -0.12 34.65
C CYS A 241 -14.93 -0.59 34.18
N TYR A 242 -14.74 -1.91 34.29
CA TYR A 242 -13.65 -2.71 33.75
C TYR A 242 -13.72 -2.79 32.23
#